data_AF-A0A7V3HNW2-F1
#
_entry.id   AF-A0A7V3HNW2-F1
#
_cell.length_a   1.000
_cell.length_b   1.000
_cell.length_c   1.000
_cell.angle_alpha   90.00
_cell.angle_beta   90.00
_cell.angle_gamma   90.00
#
_symmetry.space_group_name_H-M   'P 1'
#
loop_
_entity.id
_entity.type
_entity.pdbx_description
1 polymer ?
#
loop_
_entity_poly.entity_id
_entity_poly.type
_entity_poly.pdbx_seq_one_letter_code
_entity_poly.pdbx_strand_id
1 'polypeptide(L)'
;MIGCILTMCVGAVTGNWPMWGGDLAHQSVQLLKGAITSPVIKWRFATGADVEWQFSAIADCDGDGRIEVLVGSCDYKLYCLRGSDGSQKWAFTTGGEVHSSPAIADCDGDGKLEVVIGSYDHNVYCLRGSDGAQKWAFATGGWVDSSPAVADVDGDGKMEVVIGSHDNNLYCLRGSDGGQKWAFTTGGVVTSSPAVADCDGDGKLEVVIGSYDHNVYCLRGSDGSQKWAFTAGSVVYSSAAVADVDGDGKMEVVIGSHDNNVYCLRGSDGGQKWAFTTGGAVTSSPAVADCDGDGKMEVVIGSSGSKVSCLRGSDGTQKWAFRTPDNAHTPGALVDIDGDGRFEYLVPQ
;
A
#
# COMPACT_ATOMS: atom_id res chain seq x y z
N MET A 1 15.05 6.45 -16.84
CA MET A 1 15.68 5.12 -16.84
C MET A 1 14.74 4.08 -17.49
N ILE A 2 15.19 2.88 -17.89
CA ILE A 2 14.27 1.85 -18.44
C ILE A 2 13.64 1.09 -17.27
N GLY A 3 12.35 1.31 -17.01
CA GLY A 3 11.58 0.44 -16.11
C GLY A 3 11.46 -0.96 -16.70
N CYS A 4 11.91 -1.98 -15.96
CA CYS A 4 11.64 -3.38 -16.28
C CYS A 4 10.34 -3.78 -15.58
N ILE A 5 9.31 -4.16 -16.34
CA ILE A 5 8.12 -4.82 -15.78
C ILE A 5 8.22 -6.31 -16.13
N LEU A 6 8.33 -7.13 -15.10
CA LEU A 6 8.26 -8.59 -15.21
C LEU A 6 6.79 -8.99 -15.26
N THR A 7 6.22 -9.18 -16.45
CA THR A 7 4.89 -9.78 -16.59
C THR A 7 4.99 -11.30 -16.51
N MET A 8 4.54 -11.85 -15.40
CA MET A 8 4.28 -13.29 -15.27
C MET A 8 2.84 -13.59 -15.67
N CYS A 9 2.62 -14.79 -16.20
CA CYS A 9 1.27 -15.29 -16.42
C CYS A 9 0.67 -15.61 -15.06
N VAL A 10 0.01 -14.63 -14.46
CA VAL A 10 -0.67 -14.78 -13.17
C VAL A 10 -1.94 -15.58 -13.42
N GLY A 11 -2.13 -16.68 -12.71
CA GLY A 11 -3.43 -17.35 -12.64
C GLY A 11 -4.44 -16.35 -12.10
N ALA A 12 -5.39 -15.93 -12.96
CA ALA A 12 -6.52 -15.06 -12.70
C ALA A 12 -6.47 -14.25 -11.39
N VAL A 13 -5.90 -13.04 -11.43
CA VAL A 13 -6.18 -12.02 -10.41
C VAL A 13 -7.59 -11.50 -10.69
N THR A 14 -8.46 -11.64 -9.70
CA THR A 14 -9.91 -11.42 -9.79
C THR A 14 -10.28 -9.96 -9.50
N GLY A 15 -10.81 -9.25 -10.49
CA GLY A 15 -11.81 -8.17 -10.35
C GLY A 15 -11.41 -6.85 -9.67
N ASN A 16 -10.85 -6.85 -8.46
CA ASN A 16 -10.59 -5.64 -7.67
C ASN A 16 -9.13 -5.62 -7.14
N TRP A 17 -8.50 -4.45 -7.18
CA TRP A 17 -7.20 -4.12 -6.60
C TRP A 17 -7.34 -2.87 -5.72
N PRO A 18 -8.02 -2.99 -4.56
CA PRO A 18 -8.54 -1.84 -3.83
C PRO A 18 -7.46 -0.90 -3.28
N MET A 19 -6.20 -1.34 -3.20
CA MET A 19 -5.08 -0.52 -2.74
C MET A 19 -3.68 -1.10 -3.04
N TRP A 20 -2.64 -0.39 -2.59
CA TRP A 20 -1.25 -0.84 -2.53
C TRP A 20 -1.11 -2.25 -1.92
N GLY A 21 -0.41 -3.17 -2.60
CA GLY A 21 -0.23 -4.56 -2.13
C GLY A 21 -1.42 -5.50 -2.34
N GLY A 22 -2.57 -5.01 -2.81
CA GLY A 22 -3.75 -5.81 -3.20
C GLY A 22 -4.68 -6.22 -2.04
N ASP A 23 -4.35 -5.85 -0.79
CA ASP A 23 -5.11 -6.17 0.42
C ASP A 23 -5.24 -4.94 1.34
N LEU A 24 -6.43 -4.74 1.91
CA LEU A 24 -6.79 -3.58 2.74
C LEU A 24 -5.99 -3.49 4.05
N ALA A 25 -5.50 -4.63 4.54
CA ALA A 25 -4.72 -4.71 5.77
C ALA A 25 -3.19 -4.64 5.54
N HIS A 26 -2.73 -4.40 4.30
CA HIS A 26 -1.32 -4.32 3.92
C HIS A 26 -0.49 -5.56 4.28
N GLN A 27 -1.07 -6.76 4.23
CA GLN A 27 -0.31 -7.97 4.56
C GLN A 27 0.74 -8.34 3.48
N SER A 28 0.65 -7.70 2.29
CA SER A 28 1.60 -7.75 1.16
C SER A 28 2.21 -9.14 0.90
N VAL A 29 1.36 -10.16 0.81
CA VAL A 29 1.72 -11.49 0.29
C VAL A 29 1.25 -11.57 -1.15
N GLN A 30 2.19 -11.58 -2.10
CA GLN A 30 1.86 -11.94 -3.48
C GLN A 30 1.98 -13.45 -3.61
N LEU A 31 0.84 -14.14 -3.66
CA LEU A 31 0.76 -15.57 -3.95
C LEU A 31 1.09 -15.83 -5.43
N LEU A 32 2.35 -15.69 -5.84
CA LEU A 32 2.80 -16.38 -7.05
C LEU A 32 2.91 -17.86 -6.70
N LYS A 33 2.29 -18.71 -7.53
CA LYS A 33 2.57 -20.14 -7.50
C LYS A 33 3.68 -20.45 -8.49
N GLY A 34 4.87 -20.74 -7.99
CA GLY A 34 5.88 -21.55 -8.69
C GLY A 34 7.12 -20.82 -9.21
N ALA A 35 8.23 -21.57 -9.18
CA ALA A 35 9.57 -21.26 -9.70
C ALA A 35 9.67 -20.32 -10.90
N ILE A 36 10.02 -19.05 -10.65
CA ILE A 36 10.72 -18.21 -11.63
C ILE A 36 12.16 -18.72 -11.77
N THR A 37 12.33 -19.88 -12.38
CA THR A 37 13.68 -20.43 -12.66
C THR A 37 14.40 -19.68 -13.78
N SER A 38 13.68 -18.90 -14.58
CA SER A 38 14.23 -18.13 -15.70
C SER A 38 13.33 -16.93 -15.99
N PRO A 39 13.50 -15.78 -15.29
CA PRO A 39 12.75 -14.58 -15.60
C PRO A 39 13.10 -14.12 -17.01
N VAL A 40 12.09 -13.91 -17.84
CA VAL A 40 12.24 -13.33 -19.17
C VAL A 40 11.51 -12.00 -19.22
N ILE A 41 12.18 -10.97 -19.72
CA ILE A 41 11.56 -9.69 -19.98
C ILE A 41 10.62 -9.88 -21.17
N LYS A 42 9.31 -9.80 -20.93
CA LYS A 42 8.28 -9.94 -21.98
C LYS A 42 8.19 -8.70 -22.85
N TRP A 43 8.28 -7.53 -22.24
CA TRP A 43 8.22 -6.24 -22.92
C TRP A 43 8.88 -5.16 -22.07
N ARG A 44 9.11 -4.00 -22.70
CA ARG A 44 9.62 -2.79 -22.05
C ARG A 44 8.78 -1.62 -22.55
N PHE A 45 8.47 -0.70 -21.65
CA PHE A 45 7.80 0.56 -21.98
C PHE A 45 8.65 1.71 -21.45
N ALA A 46 8.80 2.78 -22.25
CA ALA A 46 9.57 3.94 -21.88
C ALA A 46 8.62 5.10 -21.56
N THR A 47 8.66 5.56 -20.31
CA THR A 47 8.02 6.79 -19.83
C THR A 47 8.87 8.01 -20.19
N GLY A 48 8.30 9.20 -20.12
CA GLY A 48 8.98 10.47 -20.36
C GLY A 48 9.93 10.89 -19.23
N ALA A 49 9.76 10.34 -18.03
CA ALA A 49 10.60 10.54 -16.85
C ALA A 49 10.63 9.28 -15.98
N ASP A 50 11.22 9.36 -14.80
CA ASP A 50 11.39 8.20 -13.92
C ASP A 50 10.05 7.69 -13.35
N VAL A 51 10.10 6.44 -12.90
CA VAL A 51 9.01 5.72 -12.24
C VAL A 51 9.58 5.26 -10.90
N GLU A 52 9.23 5.96 -9.83
CA GLU A 52 9.81 5.76 -8.51
C GLU A 52 8.71 5.73 -7.44
N TRP A 53 9.03 5.17 -6.27
CA TRP A 53 8.22 5.18 -5.04
C TRP A 53 6.83 4.51 -5.08
N GLN A 54 6.41 4.01 -6.25
CA GLN A 54 5.15 3.29 -6.43
C GLN A 54 5.33 1.79 -6.71
N PHE A 55 4.23 1.07 -6.54
CA PHE A 55 3.97 -0.26 -7.06
C PHE A 55 2.97 -0.18 -8.21
N SER A 56 3.25 -0.89 -9.31
CA SER A 56 2.32 -1.00 -10.43
C SER A 56 1.08 -1.79 -10.02
N ALA A 57 -0.09 -1.31 -10.40
CA ALA A 57 -1.34 -2.04 -10.23
C ALA A 57 -1.57 -2.96 -11.44
N ILE A 58 -2.05 -4.18 -11.19
CA ILE A 58 -2.23 -5.21 -12.22
C ILE A 58 -3.65 -5.78 -12.11
N ALA A 59 -4.52 -5.42 -13.05
CA ALA A 59 -5.92 -5.86 -13.07
C ALA A 59 -6.50 -5.79 -14.49
N ASP A 60 -7.59 -6.53 -14.73
CA ASP A 60 -8.46 -6.32 -15.91
C ASP A 60 -9.32 -5.08 -15.65
N CYS A 61 -8.77 -3.89 -15.93
CA CYS A 61 -9.36 -2.62 -15.51
C CYS A 61 -10.50 -2.15 -16.42
N ASP A 62 -10.71 -2.79 -17.57
CA ASP A 62 -11.81 -2.49 -18.49
C ASP A 62 -12.84 -3.60 -18.67
N GLY A 63 -12.63 -4.75 -18.03
CA GLY A 63 -13.54 -5.88 -18.07
C GLY A 63 -13.52 -6.63 -19.41
N ASP A 64 -12.44 -6.51 -20.19
CA ASP A 64 -12.30 -7.19 -21.49
C ASP A 64 -11.78 -8.64 -21.36
N GLY A 65 -11.48 -9.08 -20.14
CA GLY A 65 -10.93 -10.40 -19.82
C GLY A 65 -9.41 -10.49 -19.98
N ARG A 66 -8.73 -9.37 -20.21
CA ARG A 66 -7.26 -9.28 -20.31
C ARG A 66 -6.74 -8.35 -19.24
N ILE A 67 -5.50 -8.60 -18.83
CA ILE A 67 -4.86 -7.83 -17.76
C ILE A 67 -4.21 -6.57 -18.32
N GLU A 68 -4.41 -5.46 -17.63
CA GLU A 68 -3.65 -4.24 -17.76
C GLU A 68 -2.65 -4.05 -16.63
N VAL A 69 -1.65 -3.22 -16.90
CA VAL A 69 -0.67 -2.76 -15.93
C VAL A 69 -0.72 -1.24 -15.87
N LEU A 70 -0.96 -0.69 -14.68
CA LEU A 70 -1.05 0.75 -14.44
C LEU A 70 0.17 1.28 -13.69
N VAL A 71 0.70 2.39 -14.18
CA VAL A 71 2.01 2.94 -13.77
C VAL A 71 1.94 4.46 -13.76
N GLY A 72 2.09 5.10 -12.60
CA GLY A 72 2.36 6.53 -12.48
C GLY A 72 3.81 6.87 -12.83
N SER A 73 4.08 8.10 -13.25
CA SER A 73 5.43 8.56 -13.58
C SER A 73 5.64 10.02 -13.21
N CYS A 74 6.90 10.38 -13.00
CA CYS A 74 7.35 11.75 -12.78
C CYS A 74 7.20 12.64 -14.04
N ASP A 75 6.73 12.11 -15.17
CA ASP A 75 6.39 12.89 -16.37
C ASP A 75 4.95 13.43 -16.37
N TYR A 76 4.32 13.36 -15.20
CA TYR A 76 2.97 13.85 -14.89
C TYR A 76 1.90 12.99 -15.56
N LYS A 77 2.16 11.69 -15.69
CA LYS A 77 1.20 10.77 -16.30
C LYS A 77 0.97 9.53 -15.48
N LEU A 78 -0.27 9.05 -15.59
CA LEU A 78 -0.64 7.67 -15.35
C LEU A 78 -0.75 6.97 -16.70
N TYR A 79 -0.03 5.87 -16.85
CA TYR A 79 -0.08 5.00 -18.01
C TYR A 79 -0.91 3.75 -17.72
N CYS A 80 -1.72 3.35 -18.68
CA CYS A 80 -2.34 2.02 -18.72
C CYS A 80 -1.78 1.25 -19.91
N LEU A 81 -1.13 0.13 -19.60
CA LEU A 81 -0.42 -0.70 -20.55
C LEU A 81 -1.11 -2.06 -20.67
N ARG A 82 -1.18 -2.61 -21.87
CA ARG A 82 -1.66 -3.99 -22.07
C ARG A 82 -0.66 -4.96 -21.46
N GLY A 83 -1.11 -5.84 -20.57
CA GLY A 83 -0.24 -6.83 -19.94
C GLY A 83 0.39 -7.80 -20.95
N SER A 84 -0.27 -8.04 -22.10
CA SER A 84 0.19 -8.96 -23.14
C SER A 84 1.47 -8.53 -23.84
N ASP A 85 1.65 -7.24 -24.11
CA ASP A 85 2.72 -6.72 -24.96
C ASP A 85 3.32 -5.36 -24.51
N GLY A 86 2.81 -4.78 -23.43
CA GLY A 86 3.25 -3.50 -22.90
C GLY A 86 2.84 -2.29 -23.74
N SER A 87 2.01 -2.47 -24.77
CA SER A 87 1.52 -1.36 -25.58
C SER A 87 0.57 -0.47 -24.77
N GLN A 88 0.66 0.85 -24.97
CA GLN A 88 -0.19 1.80 -24.28
C GLN A 88 -1.65 1.63 -24.73
N LYS A 89 -2.55 1.39 -23.78
CA LYS A 89 -4.01 1.38 -23.97
C LYS A 89 -4.56 2.80 -23.90
N TRP A 90 -4.19 3.51 -22.84
CA TRP A 90 -4.48 4.94 -22.64
C TRP A 90 -3.44 5.56 -21.70
N ALA A 91 -3.43 6.89 -21.61
CA ALA A 91 -2.66 7.62 -20.61
C ALA A 91 -3.45 8.85 -20.15
N PHE A 92 -3.36 9.18 -18.88
CA PHE A 92 -3.95 10.37 -18.27
C PHE A 92 -2.84 11.33 -17.85
N THR A 93 -3.02 12.63 -18.08
CA THR A 93 -2.02 13.67 -17.75
C THR A 93 -2.51 14.50 -16.58
N THR A 94 -1.75 14.52 -15.51
CA THR A 94 -1.92 15.36 -14.31
C THR A 94 -1.15 16.68 -14.49
N GLY A 95 -1.32 17.61 -13.55
CA GLY A 95 -0.54 18.85 -13.47
C GLY A 95 0.84 18.69 -12.82
N GLY A 96 1.16 17.50 -12.29
CA GLY A 96 2.36 17.21 -11.51
C GLY A 96 2.62 15.70 -11.41
N GLU A 97 3.71 15.31 -10.77
CA GLU A 97 4.17 13.91 -10.71
C GLU A 97 3.13 12.96 -10.10
N VAL A 98 3.14 11.70 -10.55
CA VAL A 98 2.30 10.62 -10.02
C VAL A 98 3.20 9.60 -9.32
N HIS A 99 3.36 9.76 -8.00
CA HIS A 99 4.12 8.84 -7.13
C HIS A 99 3.23 7.83 -6.40
N SER A 100 1.92 8.07 -6.33
CA SER A 100 1.00 7.15 -5.68
C SER A 100 0.84 5.85 -6.47
N SER A 101 0.74 4.73 -5.76
CA SER A 101 0.29 3.49 -6.39
C SER A 101 -1.19 3.59 -6.77
N PRO A 102 -1.59 3.22 -8.00
CA PRO A 102 -2.99 3.20 -8.37
C PRO A 102 -3.79 2.17 -7.56
N ALA A 103 -4.99 2.56 -7.11
CA ALA A 103 -6.02 1.62 -6.67
C ALA A 103 -7.02 1.38 -7.81
N ILE A 104 -7.51 0.15 -7.97
CA ILE A 104 -8.48 -0.24 -9.00
C ILE A 104 -9.67 -0.92 -8.33
N ALA A 105 -10.85 -0.31 -8.40
CA ALA A 105 -12.06 -0.85 -7.78
C ALA A 105 -13.31 -0.26 -8.43
N ASP A 106 -14.43 -0.96 -8.32
CA ASP A 106 -15.76 -0.42 -8.61
C ASP A 106 -16.13 0.61 -7.53
N CYS A 107 -15.77 1.87 -7.77
CA CYS A 107 -15.87 2.94 -6.79
C CYS A 107 -17.29 3.49 -6.67
N ASP A 108 -18.11 3.36 -7.71
CA ASP A 108 -19.48 3.87 -7.74
C ASP A 108 -20.58 2.80 -7.76
N GLY A 109 -20.20 1.52 -7.77
CA GLY A 109 -21.11 0.38 -7.73
C GLY A 109 -21.81 0.11 -9.06
N ASP A 110 -21.27 0.61 -10.18
CA ASP A 110 -21.87 0.44 -11.52
C ASP A 110 -21.43 -0.85 -12.23
N GLY A 111 -20.56 -1.64 -11.59
CA GLY A 111 -20.00 -2.89 -12.09
C GLY A 111 -18.83 -2.71 -13.05
N LYS A 112 -18.33 -1.48 -13.25
CA LYS A 112 -17.07 -1.19 -13.97
C LYS A 112 -16.03 -0.71 -12.99
N LEU A 113 -14.77 -0.89 -13.36
CA LEU A 113 -13.67 -0.51 -12.51
C LEU A 113 -13.21 0.92 -12.79
N GLU A 114 -12.92 1.61 -11.70
CA GLU A 114 -12.22 2.89 -11.70
C GLU A 114 -10.78 2.71 -11.26
N VAL A 115 -9.98 3.72 -11.57
CA VAL A 115 -8.60 3.86 -11.14
C VAL A 115 -8.49 5.14 -10.32
N VAL A 116 -7.98 5.01 -9.10
CA VAL A 116 -7.79 6.13 -8.17
C VAL A 116 -6.31 6.36 -7.95
N ILE A 117 -5.88 7.63 -8.03
CA ILE A 117 -4.49 8.06 -7.80
C ILE A 117 -4.45 9.42 -7.07
N GLY A 118 -3.37 9.65 -6.33
CA GLY A 118 -2.91 10.97 -5.90
C GLY A 118 -1.80 11.54 -6.80
N SER A 119 -1.70 12.87 -6.87
CA SER A 119 -0.65 13.57 -7.61
C SER A 119 -0.04 14.75 -6.84
N TYR A 120 1.18 15.14 -7.23
CA TYR A 120 1.87 16.34 -6.77
C TYR A 120 1.26 17.66 -7.29
N ASP A 121 0.20 17.60 -8.09
CA ASP A 121 -0.59 18.78 -8.45
C ASP A 121 -1.67 19.17 -7.43
N HIS A 122 -1.67 18.53 -6.26
CA HIS A 122 -2.62 18.76 -5.16
C HIS A 122 -4.01 18.20 -5.47
N ASN A 123 -4.10 17.08 -6.20
CA ASN A 123 -5.37 16.43 -6.47
C ASN A 123 -5.32 14.91 -6.24
N VAL A 124 -6.50 14.40 -5.89
CA VAL A 124 -6.89 13.01 -6.01
C VAL A 124 -7.75 12.88 -7.25
N TYR A 125 -7.45 11.92 -8.12
CA TYR A 125 -8.21 11.65 -9.34
C TYR A 125 -8.87 10.29 -9.29
N CYS A 126 -10.08 10.22 -9.84
CA CYS A 126 -10.74 8.97 -10.18
C CYS A 126 -11.02 8.94 -11.68
N LEU A 127 -10.53 7.88 -12.33
CA LEU A 127 -10.54 7.70 -13.77
C LEU A 127 -11.30 6.42 -14.10
N ARG A 128 -12.02 6.39 -15.21
CA ARG A 128 -12.61 5.16 -15.71
C ARG A 128 -11.49 4.22 -16.18
N GLY A 129 -11.49 2.97 -15.72
CA GLY A 129 -10.46 2.00 -16.10
C GLY A 129 -10.43 1.69 -17.60
N SER A 130 -11.56 1.79 -18.30
CA SER A 130 -11.65 1.46 -19.72
C SER A 130 -10.93 2.40 -20.68
N ASP A 131 -10.93 3.70 -20.39
CA ASP A 131 -10.43 4.74 -21.31
C ASP A 131 -9.60 5.83 -20.63
N GLY A 132 -9.42 5.77 -19.31
CA GLY A 132 -8.71 6.77 -18.52
C GLY A 132 -9.45 8.10 -18.41
N ALA A 133 -10.74 8.16 -18.80
CA ALA A 133 -11.52 9.39 -18.69
C ALA A 133 -11.76 9.75 -17.22
N GLN A 134 -11.50 11.00 -16.85
CA GLN A 134 -11.74 11.49 -15.49
C GLN A 134 -13.24 11.43 -15.16
N LYS A 135 -13.60 10.73 -14.08
CA LYS A 135 -14.93 10.74 -13.47
C LYS A 135 -15.05 11.92 -12.51
N TRP A 136 -14.08 12.08 -11.61
CA TRP A 136 -14.01 13.19 -10.67
C TRP A 136 -12.57 13.49 -10.28
N ALA A 137 -12.37 14.67 -9.67
CA ALA A 137 -11.13 15.06 -9.03
C ALA A 137 -11.47 15.79 -7.72
N PHE A 138 -10.64 15.61 -6.70
CA PHE A 138 -10.75 16.28 -5.40
C PHE A 138 -9.45 17.04 -5.13
N ALA A 139 -9.55 18.35 -4.90
CA ALA A 139 -8.40 19.20 -4.63
C ALA A 139 -8.04 19.14 -3.14
N THR A 140 -6.77 18.89 -2.86
CA THR A 140 -6.15 18.97 -1.53
C THR A 140 -5.38 20.30 -1.40
N GLY A 141 -4.89 20.60 -0.20
CA GLY A 141 -4.04 21.76 0.05
C GLY A 141 -2.55 21.54 -0.22
N GLY A 142 -2.15 20.33 -0.58
CA GLY A 142 -0.75 19.91 -0.71
C GLY A 142 -0.59 18.63 -1.53
N TRP A 143 0.65 18.20 -1.74
CA TRP A 143 0.97 17.00 -2.52
C TRP A 143 0.26 15.74 -2.01
N VAL A 144 0.00 14.82 -2.94
CA VAL A 144 -0.62 13.52 -2.65
C VAL A 144 0.26 12.41 -3.25
N ASP A 145 1.25 11.93 -2.49
CA ASP A 145 2.04 10.71 -2.76
C ASP A 145 1.52 9.46 -2.05
N SER A 146 0.67 9.63 -1.01
CA SER A 146 -0.02 8.51 -0.36
C SER A 146 -0.79 7.68 -1.39
N SER A 147 -0.76 6.37 -1.26
CA SER A 147 -1.54 5.48 -2.13
C SER A 147 -2.96 5.33 -1.56
N PRO A 148 -4.02 5.44 -2.38
CA PRO A 148 -5.40 5.33 -1.93
C PRO A 148 -5.76 3.93 -1.43
N ALA A 149 -6.67 3.88 -0.47
CA ALA A 149 -7.43 2.69 -0.09
C ALA A 149 -8.89 2.83 -0.52
N VAL A 150 -9.44 1.86 -1.25
CA VAL A 150 -10.84 1.84 -1.68
C VAL A 150 -11.63 0.75 -0.95
N ALA A 151 -12.56 1.14 -0.07
CA ALA A 151 -13.34 0.22 0.75
C ALA A 151 -14.64 0.87 1.23
N ASP A 152 -15.63 0.05 1.60
CA ASP A 152 -16.82 0.49 2.36
C ASP A 152 -16.43 0.69 3.83
N VAL A 153 -15.84 1.84 4.15
CA VAL A 153 -15.19 2.07 5.45
C VAL A 153 -16.19 2.37 6.56
N ASP A 154 -17.41 2.80 6.21
CA ASP A 154 -18.48 3.05 7.18
C ASP A 154 -19.57 1.97 7.21
N GLY A 155 -19.51 0.98 6.33
CA GLY A 155 -20.44 -0.14 6.29
C GLY A 155 -21.81 0.25 5.72
N ASP A 156 -21.89 1.31 4.91
CA ASP A 156 -23.15 1.78 4.31
C ASP A 156 -23.50 1.09 2.97
N GLY A 157 -22.61 0.22 2.50
CA GLY A 157 -22.74 -0.52 1.25
C GLY A 157 -22.22 0.23 0.02
N LYS A 158 -21.53 1.36 0.20
CA LYS A 158 -20.86 2.12 -0.87
C LYS A 158 -19.38 2.19 -0.61
N MET A 159 -18.60 2.36 -1.68
CA MET A 159 -17.15 2.46 -1.56
C MET A 159 -16.73 3.90 -1.27
N GLU A 160 -15.74 4.02 -0.40
CA GLU A 160 -14.99 5.24 -0.13
C GLU A 160 -13.56 5.14 -0.62
N VAL A 161 -12.96 6.28 -0.91
CA VAL A 161 -11.53 6.46 -1.13
C VAL A 161 -10.94 7.12 0.10
N VAL A 162 -9.97 6.46 0.75
CA VAL A 162 -9.21 7.03 1.86
C VAL A 162 -7.78 7.30 1.42
N ILE A 163 -7.27 8.51 1.64
CA ILE A 163 -5.95 8.93 1.14
C ILE A 163 -5.36 10.10 1.95
N GLY A 164 -4.04 10.05 2.20
CA GLY A 164 -3.30 11.07 2.93
C GLY A 164 -2.74 12.19 2.04
N SER A 165 -2.49 13.36 2.61
CA SER A 165 -1.89 14.50 1.91
C SER A 165 -0.83 15.24 2.74
N HIS A 166 0.04 15.96 2.04
CA HIS A 166 1.02 16.91 2.60
C HIS A 166 0.40 18.17 3.19
N ASP A 167 -0.91 18.35 3.08
CA ASP A 167 -1.63 19.40 3.81
C ASP A 167 -1.97 19.05 5.27
N ASN A 168 -1.40 17.94 5.77
CA ASN A 168 -1.62 17.37 7.10
C ASN A 168 -3.01 16.76 7.29
N ASN A 169 -3.70 16.37 6.23
CA ASN A 169 -4.99 15.71 6.33
C ASN A 169 -4.97 14.29 5.76
N LEU A 170 -5.76 13.44 6.41
CA LEU A 170 -6.32 12.24 5.82
C LEU A 170 -7.74 12.55 5.36
N TYR A 171 -8.05 12.22 4.11
CA TYR A 171 -9.37 12.42 3.54
C TYR A 171 -10.09 11.08 3.36
N CYS A 172 -11.41 11.08 3.60
CA CYS A 172 -12.31 10.04 3.14
C CYS A 172 -13.33 10.65 2.18
N LEU A 173 -13.31 10.17 0.94
CA LEU A 173 -14.11 10.67 -0.17
C LEU A 173 -15.08 9.59 -0.61
N ARG A 174 -16.28 9.98 -1.04
CA ARG A 174 -17.23 9.05 -1.70
C ARG A 174 -16.62 8.57 -3.01
N GLY A 175 -16.57 7.26 -3.22
CA GLY A 175 -16.07 6.69 -4.48
C GLY A 175 -16.89 7.11 -5.70
N SER A 176 -18.18 7.41 -5.50
CA SER A 176 -19.10 7.77 -6.59
C SER A 176 -18.84 9.13 -7.23
N ASP A 177 -18.45 10.14 -6.46
CA ASP A 177 -18.38 11.54 -6.92
C ASP A 177 -17.19 12.34 -6.35
N GLY A 178 -16.36 11.73 -5.52
CA GLY A 178 -15.23 12.40 -4.86
C GLY A 178 -15.64 13.36 -3.74
N GLY A 179 -16.92 13.40 -3.34
CA GLY A 179 -17.38 14.25 -2.27
C GLY A 179 -16.81 13.82 -0.91
N GLN A 180 -16.24 14.75 -0.16
CA GLN A 180 -15.68 14.48 1.17
C GLN A 180 -16.76 13.99 2.15
N LYS A 181 -16.60 12.80 2.73
CA LYS A 181 -17.40 12.29 3.87
C LYS A 181 -16.85 12.85 5.17
N TRP A 182 -15.55 12.70 5.39
CA TRP A 182 -14.85 13.24 6.56
C TRP A 182 -13.38 13.53 6.21
N ALA A 183 -12.73 14.29 7.09
CA ALA A 183 -11.28 14.52 7.06
C ALA A 183 -10.75 14.51 8.50
N PHE A 184 -9.52 14.05 8.68
CA PHE A 184 -8.81 14.07 9.96
C PHE A 184 -7.50 14.83 9.80
N THR A 185 -7.31 15.88 10.61
CA THR A 185 -6.12 16.73 10.57
C THR A 185 -5.09 16.26 11.59
N THR A 186 -3.92 15.87 11.12
CA THR A 186 -2.73 15.54 11.92
C THR A 186 -1.90 16.80 12.20
N GLY A 187 -0.86 16.68 13.03
CA GLY A 187 0.10 17.75 13.29
C GLY A 187 1.16 17.93 12.19
N GLY A 188 1.17 17.06 11.18
CA GLY A 188 2.18 17.00 10.13
C GLY A 188 1.74 16.13 8.95
N VAL A 189 2.54 16.09 7.90
CA VAL A 189 2.25 15.41 6.62
C VAL A 189 1.78 13.97 6.82
N VAL A 190 0.83 13.53 5.99
CA VAL A 190 0.37 12.13 5.90
C VAL A 190 0.78 11.56 4.54
N THR A 191 1.98 10.96 4.48
CA THR A 191 2.47 10.24 3.29
C THR A 191 2.16 8.73 3.34
N SER A 192 1.86 8.20 4.52
CA SER A 192 1.56 6.77 4.69
C SER A 192 0.31 6.39 3.89
N SER A 193 0.32 5.20 3.29
CA SER A 193 -0.88 4.62 2.69
C SER A 193 -1.80 4.15 3.84
N PRO A 194 -3.12 4.39 3.80
CA PRO A 194 -4.00 4.04 4.91
C PRO A 194 -4.27 2.53 4.96
N ALA A 195 -4.03 1.88 6.10
CA ALA A 195 -4.48 0.50 6.30
C ALA A 195 -5.92 0.49 6.82
N VAL A 196 -6.78 -0.36 6.26
CA VAL A 196 -8.21 -0.44 6.61
C VAL A 196 -8.54 -1.85 7.10
N ALA A 197 -8.91 -1.98 8.38
CA ALA A 197 -9.20 -3.27 9.00
C ALA A 197 -10.06 -3.10 10.27
N ASP A 198 -10.77 -4.15 10.67
CA ASP A 198 -11.38 -4.26 11.99
C ASP A 198 -10.26 -4.50 13.04
N CYS A 199 -9.80 -3.43 13.67
CA CYS A 199 -8.60 -3.45 14.50
C CYS A 199 -8.89 -3.95 15.93
N ASP A 200 -10.13 -3.89 16.40
CA ASP A 200 -10.51 -4.31 17.75
C ASP A 200 -11.50 -5.48 17.80
N GLY A 201 -11.92 -6.00 16.65
CA GLY A 201 -12.83 -7.13 16.54
C GLY A 201 -14.29 -6.77 16.82
N ASP A 202 -14.68 -5.50 16.68
CA ASP A 202 -16.07 -5.04 16.92
C ASP A 202 -16.98 -5.17 15.68
N GLY A 203 -16.42 -5.61 14.55
CA GLY A 203 -17.11 -5.77 13.27
C GLY A 203 -17.20 -4.49 12.44
N LYS A 204 -16.54 -3.40 12.84
CA LYS A 204 -16.46 -2.15 12.07
C LYS A 204 -15.02 -1.89 11.65
N LEU A 205 -14.87 -1.22 10.52
CA LEU A 205 -13.55 -0.91 9.99
C LEU A 205 -12.97 0.34 10.67
N GLU A 206 -11.69 0.24 10.99
CA GLU A 206 -10.83 1.36 11.33
C GLU A 206 -9.86 1.66 10.19
N VAL A 207 -9.35 2.90 10.22
CA VAL A 207 -8.28 3.36 9.34
C VAL A 207 -7.05 3.68 10.19
N VAL A 208 -5.91 3.09 9.83
CA VAL A 208 -4.63 3.27 10.50
C VAL A 208 -3.64 3.99 9.59
N ILE A 209 -3.02 5.05 10.11
CA ILE A 209 -2.02 5.86 9.38
C ILE A 209 -0.83 6.23 10.27
N GLY A 210 0.32 6.43 9.63
CA GLY A 210 1.48 7.13 10.19
C GLY A 210 1.56 8.59 9.72
N SER A 211 2.08 9.48 10.57
CA SER A 211 2.28 10.89 10.25
C SER A 211 3.68 11.40 10.63
N TYR A 212 4.07 12.49 9.97
CA TYR A 212 5.31 13.22 10.26
C TYR A 212 5.28 13.94 11.61
N ASP A 213 4.12 14.02 12.26
CA ASP A 213 4.00 14.52 13.64
C ASP A 213 4.42 13.51 14.72
N HIS A 214 5.05 12.40 14.31
CA HIS A 214 5.54 11.30 15.14
C HIS A 214 4.46 10.34 15.63
N ASN A 215 3.21 10.48 15.19
CA ASN A 215 2.13 9.63 15.66
C ASN A 215 1.69 8.58 14.63
N VAL A 216 1.25 7.45 15.17
CA VAL A 216 0.39 6.47 14.53
C VAL A 216 -1.02 6.76 15.02
N TYR A 217 -1.98 6.92 14.11
CA TYR A 217 -3.38 7.14 14.43
C TYR A 217 -4.22 5.94 14.00
N CYS A 218 -5.21 5.61 14.82
CA CYS A 218 -6.31 4.72 14.45
C CYS A 218 -7.61 5.51 14.56
N LEU A 219 -8.34 5.55 13.45
CA LEU A 219 -9.55 6.34 13.27
C LEU A 219 -10.72 5.41 12.97
N ARG A 220 -11.92 5.76 13.43
CA ARG A 220 -13.14 5.05 13.06
C ARG A 220 -13.45 5.32 11.60
N GLY A 221 -13.64 4.28 10.80
CA GLY A 221 -14.00 4.44 9.38
C GLY A 221 -15.32 5.19 9.18
N SER A 222 -16.25 5.06 10.15
CA SER A 222 -17.58 5.68 10.09
C SER A 222 -17.60 7.21 10.03
N ASP A 223 -16.67 7.87 10.71
CA ASP A 223 -16.70 9.33 10.89
C ASP A 223 -15.31 10.00 10.98
N GLY A 224 -14.23 9.23 10.87
CA GLY A 224 -12.86 9.72 10.99
C GLY A 224 -12.46 10.12 12.41
N SER A 225 -13.29 9.84 13.42
CA SER A 225 -12.95 10.16 14.81
C SER A 225 -11.82 9.29 15.33
N GLN A 226 -10.91 9.90 16.09
CA GLN A 226 -9.76 9.20 16.64
C GLN A 226 -10.19 8.16 17.70
N LYS A 227 -9.83 6.90 17.49
CA LYS A 227 -9.99 5.80 18.45
C LYS A 227 -8.82 5.77 19.42
N TRP A 228 -7.59 5.81 18.91
CA TRP A 228 -6.36 5.93 19.69
C TRP A 228 -5.24 6.57 18.86
N ALA A 229 -4.18 6.99 19.55
CA ALA A 229 -2.93 7.44 18.93
C ALA A 229 -1.74 6.89 19.72
N PHE A 230 -0.64 6.57 19.03
CA PHE A 230 0.63 6.15 19.60
C PHE A 230 1.73 7.10 19.12
N THR A 231 2.50 7.68 20.06
CA THR A 231 3.60 8.59 19.75
C THR A 231 4.92 7.83 19.69
N ALA A 232 5.50 7.73 18.50
CA ALA A 232 6.84 7.22 18.27
C ALA A 232 7.91 8.27 18.65
N GLY A 233 9.19 7.88 18.59
CA GLY A 233 10.31 8.78 18.88
C GLY A 233 10.68 9.72 17.73
N SER A 234 10.11 9.52 16.53
CA SER A 234 10.36 10.34 15.34
C SER A 234 9.24 10.14 14.31
N VAL A 235 9.41 10.73 13.12
CA VAL A 235 8.49 10.66 11.97
C VAL A 235 8.07 9.22 11.68
N VAL A 236 6.77 9.01 11.49
CA VAL A 236 6.20 7.75 11.02
C VAL A 236 5.87 7.88 9.54
N TYR A 237 6.85 7.53 8.69
CA TYR A 237 6.71 7.54 7.23
C TYR A 237 6.06 6.27 6.69
N SER A 238 6.35 5.13 7.34
CA SER A 238 5.93 3.79 6.93
C SER A 238 4.40 3.66 6.88
N SER A 239 3.89 2.78 6.01
CA SER A 239 2.48 2.38 6.04
C SER A 239 2.32 1.18 6.99
N ALA A 240 1.27 1.15 7.81
CA ALA A 240 1.04 0.07 8.77
C ALA A 240 0.64 -1.25 8.08
N ALA A 241 0.98 -2.39 8.65
CA ALA A 241 0.31 -3.67 8.38
C ALA A 241 -0.57 -4.07 9.57
N VAL A 242 -1.76 -4.61 9.31
CA VAL A 242 -2.71 -5.07 10.34
C VAL A 242 -2.93 -6.57 10.24
N ALA A 243 -2.60 -7.31 11.29
CA ALA A 243 -2.71 -8.76 11.32
C ALA A 243 -2.68 -9.30 12.76
N ASP A 244 -3.19 -10.51 12.98
CA ASP A 244 -2.96 -11.28 14.20
C ASP A 244 -1.53 -11.84 14.16
N VAL A 245 -0.57 -11.06 14.67
CA VAL A 245 0.86 -11.37 14.51
C VAL A 245 1.36 -12.38 15.55
N ASP A 246 0.65 -12.55 16.66
CA ASP A 246 1.03 -13.50 17.71
C ASP A 246 0.10 -14.71 17.86
N GLY A 247 -0.95 -14.80 17.04
CA GLY A 247 -1.89 -15.91 17.00
C GLY A 247 -2.84 -15.94 18.20
N ASP A 248 -3.07 -14.80 18.86
CA ASP A 248 -3.95 -14.71 20.02
C ASP A 248 -5.42 -14.45 19.64
N GLY A 249 -5.71 -14.29 18.35
CA GLY A 249 -7.03 -14.01 17.80
C GLY A 249 -7.41 -12.53 17.80
N LYS A 250 -6.49 -11.62 18.13
CA LYS A 250 -6.69 -10.17 18.07
C LYS A 250 -5.72 -9.56 17.05
N MET A 251 -6.13 -8.42 16.50
CA MET A 251 -5.33 -7.74 15.50
C MET A 251 -4.27 -6.85 16.16
N GLU A 252 -3.09 -6.84 15.56
CA GLU A 252 -2.02 -5.90 15.83
C GLU A 252 -1.76 -4.99 14.65
N VAL A 253 -1.24 -3.80 14.97
CA VAL A 253 -0.71 -2.84 14.01
C VAL A 253 0.82 -2.89 14.08
N VAL A 254 1.45 -3.23 12.96
CA VAL A 254 2.91 -3.21 12.81
C VAL A 254 3.31 -2.03 11.93
N ILE A 255 4.23 -1.20 12.38
CA ILE A 255 4.63 0.02 11.64
C ILE A 255 6.06 0.48 11.98
N GLY A 256 6.75 1.02 10.98
CA GLY A 256 8.12 1.54 11.10
C GLY A 256 8.20 3.05 11.39
N SER A 257 9.26 3.47 12.07
CA SER A 257 9.56 4.87 12.39
C SER A 257 11.00 5.27 12.02
N HIS A 258 11.20 6.56 11.82
CA HIS A 258 12.52 7.18 11.62
C HIS A 258 13.38 7.20 12.91
N ASP A 259 12.84 6.80 14.06
CA ASP A 259 13.61 6.60 15.30
C ASP A 259 14.40 5.28 15.31
N ASN A 260 14.43 4.59 14.17
CA ASN A 260 15.06 3.31 13.91
C ASN A 260 14.29 2.08 14.45
N ASN A 261 13.07 2.27 14.95
CA ASN A 261 12.27 1.17 15.47
C ASN A 261 11.16 0.73 14.53
N VAL A 262 10.82 -0.55 14.67
CA VAL A 262 9.54 -1.14 14.27
C VAL A 262 8.73 -1.35 15.53
N TYR A 263 7.48 -0.94 15.51
CA TYR A 263 6.54 -1.08 16.61
C TYR A 263 5.49 -2.13 16.26
N CYS A 264 5.09 -2.91 17.26
CA CYS A 264 3.87 -3.70 17.23
C CYS A 264 2.94 -3.19 18.33
N LEU A 265 1.76 -2.75 17.93
CA LEU A 265 0.76 -2.12 18.78
C LEU A 265 -0.50 -2.98 18.77
N ARG A 266 -1.20 -3.08 19.90
CA ARG A 266 -2.52 -3.70 19.94
C ARG A 266 -3.49 -2.87 19.10
N GLY A 267 -4.21 -3.51 18.17
CA GLY A 267 -5.19 -2.81 17.33
C GLY A 267 -6.34 -2.19 18.12
N SER A 268 -6.68 -2.76 19.27
CA SER A 268 -7.78 -2.27 20.12
C SER A 268 -7.55 -0.92 20.81
N ASP A 269 -6.32 -0.63 21.23
CA ASP A 269 -6.03 0.54 22.08
C ASP A 269 -4.70 1.25 21.78
N GLY A 270 -3.92 0.77 20.80
CA GLY A 270 -2.61 1.32 20.44
C GLY A 270 -1.51 0.99 21.45
N GLY A 271 -1.76 0.14 22.45
CA GLY A 271 -0.78 -0.26 23.44
C GLY A 271 0.38 -1.04 22.82
N GLN A 272 1.62 -0.62 23.05
CA GLN A 272 2.80 -1.30 22.52
C GLN A 272 2.93 -2.72 23.09
N LYS A 273 2.94 -3.75 22.22
CA LYS A 273 3.28 -5.14 22.57
C LYS A 273 4.80 -5.33 22.59
N TRP A 274 5.48 -4.89 21.54
CA TRP A 274 6.94 -4.93 21.44
C TRP A 274 7.46 -3.85 20.50
N ALA A 275 8.77 -3.61 20.56
CA ALA A 275 9.50 -2.76 19.62
C ALA A 275 10.85 -3.39 19.27
N PHE A 276 11.31 -3.22 18.04
CA PHE A 276 12.60 -3.74 17.57
C PHE A 276 13.42 -2.64 16.88
N THR A 277 14.66 -2.42 17.35
CA THR A 277 15.57 -1.43 16.77
C THR A 277 16.36 -2.03 15.60
N THR A 278 16.12 -1.55 14.38
CA THR A 278 16.75 -2.07 13.16
C THR A 278 18.16 -1.53 12.91
N GLY A 279 18.54 -0.44 13.60
CA GLY A 279 19.82 0.25 13.43
C GLY A 279 19.85 1.34 12.36
N GLY A 280 18.72 1.60 11.70
CA GLY A 280 18.54 2.73 10.77
C GLY A 280 17.05 3.07 10.61
N ALA A 281 16.74 4.22 10.03
CA ALA A 281 15.35 4.66 9.87
C ALA A 281 14.52 3.64 9.08
N VAL A 282 13.32 3.34 9.57
CA VAL A 282 12.40 2.39 8.93
C VAL A 282 11.38 3.17 8.11
N THR A 283 11.61 3.22 6.80
CA THR A 283 10.70 3.83 5.82
C THR A 283 9.84 2.81 5.10
N SER A 284 10.25 1.53 5.08
CA SER A 284 9.53 0.47 4.38
C SER A 284 8.25 0.09 5.12
N SER A 285 7.25 -0.40 4.38
CA SER A 285 6.06 -1.02 4.98
C SER A 285 6.40 -2.46 5.41
N PRO A 286 5.98 -2.91 6.60
CA PRO A 286 6.18 -4.29 7.04
C PRO A 286 5.33 -5.26 6.20
N ALA A 287 5.88 -6.45 5.94
CA ALA A 287 5.15 -7.59 5.43
C ALA A 287 4.92 -8.59 6.57
N VAL A 288 3.71 -9.16 6.66
CA VAL A 288 3.36 -10.12 7.70
C VAL A 288 2.91 -11.44 7.08
N ALA A 289 3.66 -12.52 7.36
CA ALA A 289 3.32 -13.87 6.89
C ALA A 289 4.06 -14.94 7.70
N ASP A 290 3.54 -16.17 7.70
CA ASP A 290 4.29 -17.36 8.12
C ASP A 290 5.34 -17.69 7.04
N CYS A 291 6.58 -17.23 7.24
CA CYS A 291 7.62 -17.28 6.21
C CYS A 291 8.49 -18.52 6.25
N ASP A 292 8.44 -19.30 7.33
CA ASP A 292 9.15 -20.58 7.43
C ASP A 292 8.25 -21.80 7.61
N GLY A 293 6.92 -21.62 7.56
CA GLY A 293 5.93 -22.69 7.59
C GLY A 293 5.77 -23.32 8.98
N ASP A 294 6.11 -22.59 10.04
CA ASP A 294 6.04 -23.08 11.42
C ASP A 294 4.65 -22.87 12.07
N GLY A 295 3.72 -22.25 11.33
CA GLY A 295 2.37 -21.93 11.76
C GLY A 295 2.28 -20.64 12.58
N LYS A 296 3.34 -19.84 12.66
CA LYS A 296 3.38 -18.55 13.34
C LYS A 296 3.74 -17.45 12.37
N MET A 297 3.21 -16.26 12.63
CA MET A 297 3.47 -15.11 11.76
C MET A 297 4.83 -14.49 12.05
N GLU A 298 5.52 -14.10 10.99
CA GLU A 298 6.68 -13.24 11.02
C GLU A 298 6.39 -11.86 10.46
N VAL A 299 7.16 -10.90 10.96
CA VAL A 299 7.23 -9.56 10.42
C VAL A 299 8.54 -9.42 9.66
N VAL A 300 8.48 -9.10 8.37
CA VAL A 300 9.65 -8.81 7.54
C VAL A 300 9.67 -7.33 7.18
N ILE A 301 10.83 -6.69 7.38
CA ILE A 301 10.96 -5.24 7.28
C ILE A 301 12.36 -4.82 6.80
N GLY A 302 12.40 -3.87 5.88
CA GLY A 302 13.62 -3.21 5.41
C GLY A 302 13.92 -1.92 6.17
N SER A 303 15.20 -1.57 6.30
CA SER A 303 15.60 -0.28 6.87
C SER A 303 16.69 0.42 6.07
N SER A 304 16.85 1.71 6.36
CA SER A 304 17.93 2.57 5.85
C SER A 304 19.30 2.22 6.43
N GLY A 305 19.39 1.18 7.28
CA GLY A 305 20.65 0.59 7.76
C GLY A 305 21.23 -0.47 6.81
N SER A 306 20.78 -0.50 5.55
CA SER A 306 21.14 -1.50 4.54
C SER A 306 20.87 -2.94 5.02
N LYS A 307 19.69 -3.15 5.62
CA LYS A 307 19.32 -4.40 6.27
C LYS A 307 17.84 -4.72 6.06
N VAL A 308 17.55 -5.98 5.75
CA VAL A 308 16.22 -6.59 5.89
C VAL A 308 16.25 -7.48 7.13
N SER A 309 15.24 -7.38 7.98
CA SER A 309 15.12 -8.16 9.21
C SER A 309 13.81 -8.94 9.20
N CYS A 310 13.84 -10.17 9.68
CA CYS A 310 12.67 -10.98 9.97
C CYS A 310 12.55 -11.16 11.48
N LEU A 311 11.38 -10.81 12.01
CA LEU A 311 11.07 -10.79 13.44
C LEU A 311 9.94 -11.79 13.72
N ARG A 312 9.98 -12.45 14.87
CA ARG A 312 8.84 -13.23 15.37
C ARG A 312 7.70 -12.27 15.69
N GLY A 313 6.51 -12.51 15.15
CA GLY A 313 5.36 -11.67 15.44
C GLY A 313 4.97 -11.65 16.93
N SER A 314 5.24 -12.74 17.67
CA SER A 314 4.91 -12.88 19.09
C SER A 314 5.63 -11.92 20.04
N ASP A 315 6.89 -11.60 19.77
CA ASP A 315 7.74 -10.85 20.71
C ASP A 315 8.74 -9.89 20.05
N GLY A 316 8.73 -9.79 18.72
CA GLY A 316 9.63 -8.93 17.96
C GLY A 316 11.09 -9.41 17.95
N THR A 317 11.38 -10.62 18.45
CA THR A 317 12.76 -11.14 18.42
C THR A 317 13.18 -11.49 17.00
N GLN A 318 14.41 -11.11 16.63
CA GLN A 318 14.92 -11.31 15.27
C GLN A 318 15.19 -12.80 14.99
N LYS A 319 14.51 -13.40 14.00
CA LYS A 319 14.81 -14.74 13.48
C LYS A 319 16.07 -14.72 12.61
N TRP A 320 16.12 -13.82 11.65
CA TRP A 320 17.25 -13.65 10.76
C TRP A 320 17.37 -12.20 10.26
N ALA A 321 18.51 -11.89 9.66
CA ALA A 321 18.71 -10.63 8.97
C ALA A 321 19.64 -10.79 7.77
N PHE A 322 19.38 -10.00 6.73
CA PHE A 322 20.17 -9.95 5.52
C PHE A 322 20.69 -8.52 5.29
N ARG A 323 21.97 -8.37 4.94
CA ARG A 323 22.55 -7.07 4.56
C ARG A 323 22.39 -6.86 3.07
N THR A 324 21.83 -5.72 2.71
CA THR A 324 21.70 -5.27 1.33
C THR A 324 22.88 -4.37 0.95
N PRO A 325 23.28 -4.28 -0.33
CA PRO A 325 24.36 -3.38 -0.76
C PRO A 325 24.04 -1.90 -0.47
N ASP A 326 22.76 -1.54 -0.64
CA ASP A 326 22.20 -0.21 -0.41
C ASP A 326 20.99 -0.28 0.53
N ASN A 327 20.33 0.84 0.78
CA ASN A 327 19.16 0.90 1.66
C ASN A 327 17.97 0.08 1.12
N ALA A 328 17.31 -0.67 2.01
CA ALA A 328 16.10 -1.42 1.67
C ALA A 328 14.87 -0.55 1.96
N HIS A 329 14.49 0.30 1.01
CA HIS A 329 13.34 1.21 1.13
C HIS A 329 12.03 0.59 0.67
N THR A 330 12.08 -0.45 -0.16
CA THR A 330 10.86 -1.04 -0.72
C THR A 330 10.23 -2.04 0.25
N PRO A 331 8.89 -2.01 0.37
CA PRO A 331 8.14 -3.13 0.93
C PRO A 331 8.49 -4.37 0.11
N GLY A 332 9.04 -5.40 0.75
CA GLY A 332 9.27 -6.63 0.01
C GLY A 332 7.94 -7.35 -0.13
N ALA A 333 7.55 -7.57 -1.37
CA ALA A 333 6.58 -8.61 -1.64
C ALA A 333 7.18 -9.93 -1.15
N LEU A 334 6.52 -10.57 -0.18
CA LEU A 334 6.77 -11.95 0.16
C LEU A 334 6.08 -12.81 -0.90
N VAL A 335 6.85 -13.67 -1.56
CA VAL A 335 6.40 -14.45 -2.70
C VAL A 335 7.05 -15.82 -2.69
N ASP A 336 6.28 -16.90 -2.80
CA ASP A 336 6.81 -18.26 -2.97
C ASP A 336 7.18 -18.44 -4.44
N ILE A 337 8.34 -17.88 -4.77
CA ILE A 337 8.83 -17.79 -6.12
C ILE A 337 9.22 -19.15 -6.64
N ASP A 338 9.54 -20.15 -5.81
CA ASP A 338 10.06 -21.45 -6.22
C ASP A 338 9.09 -22.64 -6.04
N GLY A 339 7.98 -22.41 -5.36
CA GLY A 339 6.95 -23.40 -5.10
C GLY A 339 7.36 -24.45 -4.06
N ASP A 340 8.38 -24.17 -3.24
CA ASP A 340 8.82 -25.07 -2.16
C ASP A 340 7.98 -24.92 -0.88
N GLY A 341 7.09 -23.93 -0.83
CA GLY A 341 6.24 -23.61 0.31
C GLY A 341 6.87 -22.62 1.31
N ARG A 342 7.98 -21.96 0.96
CA ARG A 342 8.60 -20.85 1.70
C ARG A 342 8.46 -19.55 0.91
N PHE A 343 8.47 -18.41 1.61
CA PHE A 343 8.38 -17.10 0.96
C PHE A 343 9.77 -16.49 0.72
N GLU A 344 10.05 -16.04 -0.50
CA GLU A 344 11.16 -15.15 -0.84
C GLU A 344 10.79 -13.68 -0.64
N TYR A 345 11.78 -12.88 -0.23
CA TYR A 345 11.67 -11.43 -0.12
C TYR A 345 12.43 -10.76 -1.26
N LEU A 346 11.71 -10.09 -2.17
CA LEU A 346 12.34 -9.38 -3.29
C LEU A 346 12.89 -8.02 -2.84
N VAL A 347 14.20 -7.84 -2.96
CA VAL A 347 14.88 -6.55 -2.77
C VAL A 347 15.30 -6.01 -4.14
N PRO A 348 14.81 -4.84 -4.58
CA PRO A 348 15.31 -4.20 -5.79
C PRO A 348 16.78 -3.83 -5.62
N GLN A 349 17.57 -4.06 -6.67
CA GLN A 349 18.94 -3.57 -6.83
C GLN A 349 18.94 -2.26 -7.63
#